data_AF-A0A4R4DBZ2-F1
#
_entry.id   AF-A0A4R4DBZ2-F1
#
_cell.length_a   1.000
_cell.length_b   1.000
_cell.length_c   1.000
_cell.angle_alpha   90.00
_cell.angle_beta   90.00
_cell.angle_gamma   90.00
#
_symmetry.space_group_name_H-M   'P 1'
#
loop_
_entity.id
_entity.type
_entity.pdbx_description
1 polymer ?
#
loop_
_entity_poly.entity_id
_entity_poly.type
_entity_poly.pdbx_seq_one_letter_code
_entity_poly.pdbx_strand_id
1 'polypeptide(L)'
;MISKTERNIWKQNNIPPLEYCSISRAQKLLDCEIEDLLHWHDIGAINLCVKLTSITGTLNIALTQNKESINKRSLYSVNQSDTLKKNEATWSYYSRVDRVLELKDSVSAIETQQGNHAIQIQLKAIVSGLWYVTSKNLGELLECPEHNHLAKEVSAINPANNTLFCLFSPDNSSNLPISINKIYIISKDVEKIYEHTISSRPLELAREPTIILNKKIINEPQFTLQNKTLTDFIDEFMKLNPELDKKSLYVNENLDV
;
A
#
# COMPACT_ATOMS: atom_id res chain seq x y z
N MET A 1 31.19 25.11 -14.90
CA MET A 1 30.13 25.05 -13.86
C MET A 1 28.94 24.31 -14.45
N ILE A 2 28.74 23.05 -14.09
CA ILE A 2 27.62 22.23 -14.57
C ILE A 2 26.55 22.25 -13.47
N SER A 3 25.32 22.58 -13.84
CA SER A 3 24.22 22.88 -12.93
C SER A 3 23.80 21.69 -12.06
N LYS A 4 23.47 21.98 -10.80
CA LYS A 4 23.02 21.05 -9.75
C LYS A 4 21.67 20.36 -10.02
N THR A 5 21.09 20.51 -11.20
CA THR A 5 19.66 20.28 -11.46
C THR A 5 19.30 18.96 -12.17
N GLU A 6 20.26 18.08 -12.49
CA GLU A 6 19.94 16.91 -13.35
C GLU A 6 20.50 15.56 -12.91
N ARG A 7 21.10 15.42 -11.72
CA ARG A 7 21.62 14.11 -11.30
C ARG A 7 20.58 13.39 -10.44
N ASN A 8 19.75 12.57 -11.05
CA ASN A 8 19.12 11.45 -10.35
C ASN A 8 19.98 10.19 -10.52
N ILE A 9 19.77 9.20 -9.65
CA ILE A 9 20.57 7.97 -9.60
C ILE A 9 20.59 7.23 -10.95
N TRP A 10 19.48 7.29 -11.70
CA TRP A 10 19.31 6.64 -13.00
C TRP A 10 20.20 7.27 -14.06
N LYS A 11 20.18 8.60 -14.17
CA LYS A 11 21.02 9.35 -15.12
C LYS A 11 22.49 9.15 -14.82
N GLN A 12 22.89 9.14 -13.54
CA GLN A 12 24.28 8.89 -13.14
C GLN A 12 24.78 7.51 -13.59
N ASN A 13 23.91 6.50 -13.56
CA ASN A 13 24.25 5.14 -13.96
C ASN A 13 24.00 4.83 -15.44
N ASN A 14 23.56 5.81 -16.24
CA ASN A 14 23.18 5.64 -17.66
C ASN A 14 22.09 4.57 -17.89
N ILE A 15 21.10 4.51 -17.01
CA ILE A 15 19.98 3.55 -17.10
C ILE A 15 18.67 4.35 -17.12
N PRO A 16 17.67 3.95 -17.92
CA PRO A 16 16.32 4.49 -17.79
C PRO A 16 15.77 4.26 -16.37
N PRO A 17 14.97 5.18 -15.79
CA PRO A 17 14.36 4.95 -14.49
C PRO A 17 13.57 3.64 -14.47
N LEU A 18 13.98 2.72 -13.60
CA LEU A 18 13.24 1.48 -13.35
C LEU A 18 12.13 1.78 -12.36
N GLU A 19 10.99 1.11 -12.45
CA GLU A 19 9.88 1.27 -11.49
C GLU A 19 10.22 0.62 -10.14
N TYR A 20 10.98 -0.47 -10.16
CA TYR A 20 11.53 -1.15 -9.00
C TYR A 20 12.76 -1.97 -9.42
N CYS A 21 13.59 -2.36 -8.46
CA CYS A 21 14.70 -3.27 -8.69
C CYS A 21 14.92 -4.19 -7.49
N SER A 22 15.71 -5.26 -7.66
CA SER A 22 16.09 -6.12 -6.53
C SER A 22 16.97 -5.37 -5.55
N ILE A 23 16.98 -5.79 -4.28
CA ILE A 23 17.83 -5.18 -3.25
C ILE A 23 19.32 -5.23 -3.64
N SER A 24 19.80 -6.33 -4.24
CA SER A 24 21.18 -6.44 -4.73
C SER A 24 21.49 -5.51 -5.90
N ARG A 25 20.48 -5.11 -6.69
CA ARG A 25 20.67 -4.10 -7.74
C ARG A 25 20.71 -2.70 -7.14
N ALA A 26 19.85 -2.42 -6.17
CA ALA A 26 19.84 -1.15 -5.45
C ALA A 26 21.16 -0.91 -4.71
N GLN A 27 21.70 -1.94 -4.04
CA GLN A 27 23.03 -1.93 -3.41
C GLN A 27 24.09 -1.38 -4.38
N LYS A 28 24.16 -1.93 -5.60
CA LYS A 28 25.13 -1.51 -6.62
C LYS A 28 24.86 -0.10 -7.18
N LEU A 29 23.60 0.32 -7.23
CA LEU A 29 23.25 1.66 -7.72
C LEU A 29 23.63 2.72 -6.68
N LEU A 30 23.39 2.43 -5.40
CA LEU A 30 23.55 3.35 -4.27
C LEU A 30 24.95 3.33 -3.66
N ASP A 31 25.77 2.33 -4.02
CA ASP A 31 27.10 2.11 -3.45
C ASP A 31 27.05 1.97 -1.91
N CYS A 32 26.12 1.12 -1.43
CA CYS A 32 25.90 0.81 -0.02
C CYS A 32 25.94 -0.71 0.21
N GLU A 33 25.72 -1.16 1.45
CA GLU A 33 25.56 -2.57 1.77
C GLU A 33 24.08 -3.00 1.79
N ILE A 34 23.81 -4.31 1.74
CA ILE A 34 22.42 -4.83 1.84
C ILE A 34 21.87 -4.59 3.24
N GLU A 35 22.72 -4.75 4.25
CA GLU A 35 22.49 -4.49 5.66
C GLU A 35 21.93 -3.08 5.87
N ASP A 36 22.46 -2.08 5.17
CA ASP A 36 21.98 -0.69 5.24
C ASP A 36 20.53 -0.56 4.76
N LEU A 37 20.20 -1.22 3.64
CA LEU A 37 18.85 -1.22 3.06
C LEU A 37 17.84 -1.93 3.97
N LEU A 38 18.24 -3.05 4.58
CA LEU A 38 17.42 -3.76 5.56
C LEU A 38 17.21 -2.90 6.81
N HIS A 39 18.27 -2.27 7.33
CA HIS A 39 18.19 -1.38 8.48
C HIS A 39 17.22 -0.21 8.23
N TRP A 40 17.34 0.47 7.08
CA TRP A 40 16.43 1.57 6.73
C TRP A 40 14.98 1.11 6.58
N HIS A 41 14.75 -0.14 6.19
CA HIS A 41 13.40 -0.71 6.20
C HIS A 41 12.86 -0.93 7.61
N ASP A 42 13.68 -1.54 8.46
CA ASP A 42 13.31 -1.93 9.82
C ASP A 42 13.00 -0.70 10.70
N ILE A 43 13.74 0.40 10.52
CA ILE A 43 13.42 1.67 11.19
C ILE A 43 12.25 2.43 10.54
N GLY A 44 11.78 2.01 9.37
CA GLY A 44 10.68 2.65 8.64
C GLY A 44 11.07 3.85 7.77
N ALA A 45 12.36 4.03 7.47
CA ALA A 45 12.83 5.06 6.54
C ALA A 45 12.47 4.75 5.07
N ILE A 46 12.42 3.47 4.69
CA ILE A 46 12.02 2.99 3.36
C ILE A 46 11.11 1.77 3.47
N ASN A 47 10.48 1.37 2.36
CA ASN A 47 9.68 0.15 2.30
C ASN A 47 10.24 -0.84 1.29
N LEU A 48 10.61 -2.02 1.79
CA LEU A 48 11.02 -3.14 0.96
C LEU A 48 9.79 -3.94 0.54
N CYS A 49 9.93 -4.62 -0.59
CA CYS A 49 8.82 -5.28 -1.28
C CYS A 49 9.13 -6.75 -1.56
N VAL A 50 8.07 -7.52 -1.68
CA VAL A 50 8.09 -8.90 -2.19
C VAL A 50 7.17 -9.05 -3.38
N LYS A 51 7.54 -9.95 -4.29
CA LYS A 51 6.75 -10.26 -5.48
C LYS A 51 5.89 -11.50 -5.24
N LEU A 52 4.58 -11.32 -5.35
CA LEU A 52 3.58 -12.38 -5.21
C LEU A 52 3.19 -12.97 -6.56
N THR A 53 2.97 -14.29 -6.56
CA THR A 53 2.52 -15.04 -7.75
C THR A 53 1.18 -15.73 -7.46
N SER A 54 0.07 -15.02 -7.67
CA SER A 54 -1.30 -15.55 -7.56
C SER A 54 -1.56 -16.25 -6.23
N ILE A 55 -1.45 -15.50 -5.14
CA ILE A 55 -1.65 -16.00 -3.77
C ILE A 55 -3.09 -15.74 -3.35
N THR A 56 -3.74 -16.74 -2.75
CA THR A 56 -5.08 -16.58 -2.16
C THR A 56 -4.98 -16.21 -0.69
N GLY A 57 -5.78 -15.24 -0.26
CA GLY A 57 -5.79 -14.77 1.11
C GLY A 57 -6.90 -13.76 1.39
N THR A 58 -6.75 -13.04 2.49
CA THR A 58 -7.68 -12.00 2.95
C THR A 58 -7.07 -10.62 2.77
N LEU A 59 -7.76 -9.75 2.05
CA LEU A 59 -7.51 -8.31 2.02
C LEU A 59 -8.29 -7.63 3.13
N ASN A 60 -7.60 -6.83 3.93
CA ASN A 60 -8.16 -5.94 4.92
C ASN A 60 -7.94 -4.50 4.45
N ILE A 61 -9.01 -3.85 4.00
CA ILE A 61 -8.94 -2.56 3.32
C ILE A 61 -9.69 -1.52 4.16
N ALA A 62 -9.05 -0.38 4.41
CA ALA A 62 -9.71 0.79 4.98
C ALA A 62 -9.88 1.87 3.90
N LEU A 63 -11.11 2.34 3.73
CA LEU A 63 -11.50 3.30 2.71
C LEU A 63 -12.04 4.57 3.37
N THR A 64 -11.54 5.74 2.99
CA THR A 64 -12.17 7.03 3.31
C THR A 64 -13.28 7.35 2.31
N GLN A 65 -14.29 8.10 2.76
CA GLN A 65 -15.30 8.65 1.86
C GLN A 65 -14.91 10.01 1.25
N ASN A 66 -13.70 10.51 1.51
CA ASN A 66 -13.44 11.92 1.34
C ASN A 66 -13.52 12.34 -0.14
N LYS A 67 -14.59 13.07 -0.47
CA LYS A 67 -14.90 13.65 -1.78
C LYS A 67 -14.04 14.88 -2.11
N GLU A 68 -13.06 15.21 -1.28
CA GLU A 68 -12.19 16.34 -1.55
C GLU A 68 -11.12 15.98 -2.59
N SER A 69 -11.51 16.27 -3.84
CA SER A 69 -10.69 16.79 -4.93
C SER A 69 -10.08 15.74 -5.89
N ILE A 70 -10.66 15.54 -7.08
CA ILE A 70 -10.42 16.40 -8.26
C ILE A 70 -9.70 17.72 -7.91
N ASN A 71 -8.51 17.67 -7.31
CA ASN A 71 -7.62 18.81 -7.28
C ASN A 71 -6.68 18.65 -8.47
N LYS A 72 -7.02 19.44 -9.50
CA LYS A 72 -6.07 20.05 -10.42
C LYS A 72 -4.73 20.28 -9.70
N ARG A 73 -3.63 19.78 -10.28
CA ARG A 73 -2.21 19.78 -9.83
C ARG A 73 -1.77 18.44 -9.21
N SER A 74 -1.50 17.43 -10.03
CA SER A 74 -0.08 17.11 -10.30
C SER A 74 0.23 16.65 -11.73
N LEU A 75 -0.69 16.80 -12.68
CA LEU A 75 -0.36 16.67 -14.10
C LEU A 75 0.21 18.00 -14.63
N TYR A 76 1.45 18.32 -14.26
CA TYR A 76 2.25 19.19 -15.12
C TYR A 76 2.89 18.33 -16.20
N SER A 77 2.34 18.52 -17.41
CA SER A 77 2.72 17.97 -18.71
C SER A 77 2.40 16.50 -18.97
N VAL A 78 1.22 16.24 -19.55
CA VAL A 78 1.12 15.69 -20.91
C VAL A 78 -0.15 16.27 -21.55
N ASN A 79 -0.01 16.69 -22.80
CA ASN A 79 -0.95 17.52 -23.54
C ASN A 79 -2.30 16.83 -23.85
N GLN A 80 -3.30 17.71 -23.98
CA GLN A 80 -4.71 17.46 -24.29
C GLN A 80 -4.92 16.47 -25.46
N SER A 81 -5.29 15.24 -25.12
CA SER A 81 -6.05 14.31 -25.98
C SER A 81 -6.87 13.27 -25.19
N ASP A 82 -6.82 13.27 -23.85
CA ASP A 82 -7.40 12.22 -22.99
C ASP A 82 -8.90 12.36 -22.68
N THR A 83 -9.66 13.20 -23.40
CA THR A 83 -11.12 13.30 -23.22
C THR A 83 -11.92 12.08 -23.72
N LEU A 84 -11.24 11.00 -24.14
CA LEU A 84 -11.83 9.71 -24.51
C LEU A 84 -11.37 8.51 -23.67
N LYS A 85 -10.54 8.71 -22.64
CA LYS A 85 -10.26 7.65 -21.65
C LYS A 85 -11.10 7.94 -20.42
N LYS A 86 -12.32 7.37 -20.37
CA LYS A 86 -12.92 7.04 -19.08
C LYS A 86 -11.92 6.11 -18.38
N ASN A 87 -11.12 6.73 -17.53
CA ASN A 87 -9.96 6.18 -16.85
C ASN A 87 -10.22 4.74 -16.37
N GLU A 88 -9.49 3.78 -16.93
CA GLU A 88 -9.18 2.53 -16.22
C GLU A 88 -8.35 2.93 -14.99
N ALA A 89 -9.00 3.42 -13.94
CA ALA A 89 -8.37 3.72 -12.67
C ALA A 89 -7.89 2.39 -12.08
N THR A 90 -6.65 2.03 -12.43
CA THR A 90 -6.01 0.83 -11.91
C THR A 90 -5.85 1.02 -10.42
N TRP A 91 -6.37 0.09 -9.61
CA TRP A 91 -6.43 0.25 -8.15
C TRP A 91 -5.03 0.47 -7.52
N SER A 92 -3.98 -0.11 -8.11
CA SER A 92 -2.57 0.10 -7.79
C SER A 92 -1.74 -0.26 -9.01
N TYR A 93 -0.65 0.48 -9.24
CA TYR A 93 0.28 0.21 -10.34
C TYR A 93 1.13 -1.05 -10.10
N TYR A 94 1.36 -1.41 -8.84
CA TYR A 94 2.31 -2.46 -8.44
C TYR A 94 1.62 -3.68 -7.84
N SER A 95 0.73 -3.44 -6.88
CA SER A 95 -0.02 -4.48 -6.18
C SER A 95 -1.23 -4.83 -7.01
N ARG A 96 -1.45 -6.11 -7.31
CA ARG A 96 -2.56 -6.55 -8.17
C ARG A 96 -3.52 -7.39 -7.37
N VAL A 97 -4.80 -7.11 -7.53
CA VAL A 97 -5.88 -7.98 -7.10
C VAL A 97 -6.45 -8.62 -8.35
N ASP A 98 -6.06 -9.87 -8.57
CA ASP A 98 -6.40 -10.62 -9.78
C ASP A 98 -7.89 -10.99 -9.78
N ARG A 99 -8.44 -11.31 -8.60
CA ARG A 99 -9.85 -11.67 -8.43
C ARG A 99 -10.32 -11.46 -7.00
N VAL A 100 -11.49 -10.85 -6.83
CA VAL A 100 -12.22 -10.86 -5.55
C VAL A 100 -13.12 -12.10 -5.51
N LEU A 101 -13.00 -12.90 -4.45
CA LEU A 101 -13.66 -14.19 -4.30
C LEU A 101 -14.90 -14.11 -3.40
N GLU A 102 -14.79 -13.39 -2.28
CA GLU A 102 -15.84 -13.33 -1.26
C GLU A 102 -15.71 -12.04 -0.44
N LEU A 103 -16.83 -11.48 -0.02
CA LEU A 103 -16.87 -10.46 1.03
C LEU A 103 -17.05 -11.19 2.36
N LYS A 104 -16.10 -11.03 3.28
CA LYS A 104 -16.28 -11.57 4.64
C LYS A 104 -17.30 -10.71 5.39
N ASP A 105 -17.98 -11.32 6.36
CA ASP A 105 -19.05 -10.69 7.17
C ASP A 105 -18.59 -9.46 8.00
N SER A 106 -17.32 -9.10 7.92
CA SER A 106 -16.66 -8.04 8.67
C SER A 106 -16.58 -6.74 7.87
N VAL A 107 -17.57 -5.86 8.10
CA VAL A 107 -17.52 -4.44 7.76
C VAL A 107 -17.65 -3.60 9.02
N SER A 108 -16.73 -2.66 9.22
CA SER A 108 -16.76 -1.76 10.39
C SER A 108 -16.43 -0.33 10.01
N ALA A 109 -17.19 0.61 10.56
CA ALA A 109 -16.85 2.03 10.52
C ALA A 109 -15.70 2.29 11.51
N ILE A 110 -14.75 3.10 11.07
CA ILE A 110 -13.55 3.47 11.82
C ILE A 110 -13.37 4.99 11.77
N GLU A 111 -12.99 5.60 12.88
CA GLU A 111 -12.66 7.02 12.97
C GLU A 111 -11.13 7.16 13.08
N THR A 112 -10.51 7.97 12.23
CA THR A 112 -9.07 8.24 12.30
C THR A 112 -8.76 9.29 13.38
N GLN A 113 -7.49 9.40 13.82
CA GLN A 113 -7.05 10.44 14.77
C GLN A 113 -7.36 11.88 14.33
N GLN A 114 -7.56 12.09 13.03
CA GLN A 114 -7.89 13.40 12.45
C GLN A 114 -9.40 13.63 12.31
N GLY A 115 -10.24 12.76 12.88
CA GLY A 115 -11.70 12.83 12.78
C GLY A 115 -12.27 12.40 11.42
N ASN A 116 -11.44 11.88 10.51
CA ASN A 116 -11.94 11.35 9.24
C ASN A 116 -12.62 10.00 9.46
N HIS A 117 -13.81 9.84 8.90
CA HIS A 117 -14.54 8.58 8.86
C HIS A 117 -14.01 7.69 7.72
N ALA A 118 -13.72 6.44 8.04
CA ALA A 118 -13.36 5.41 7.09
C ALA A 118 -14.16 4.13 7.36
N ILE A 119 -14.21 3.26 6.35
CA ILE A 119 -14.87 1.97 6.41
C ILE A 119 -13.81 0.91 6.19
N GLN A 120 -13.72 -0.03 7.13
CA GLN A 120 -12.88 -1.20 7.03
C GLN A 120 -13.71 -2.38 6.49
N ILE A 121 -13.19 -3.04 5.47
CA ILE A 121 -13.80 -4.20 4.81
C ILE A 121 -12.78 -5.35 4.76
N GLN A 122 -13.27 -6.57 4.83
CA GLN A 122 -12.46 -7.77 4.62
C GLN A 122 -12.95 -8.56 3.42
N LEU A 123 -12.06 -8.86 2.49
CA LEU A 123 -12.36 -9.57 1.26
C LEU A 123 -11.46 -10.79 1.13
N LYS A 124 -12.00 -11.93 0.71
CA LYS A 124 -11.18 -13.01 0.18
C LYS A 124 -10.82 -12.70 -1.26
N ALA A 125 -9.54 -12.81 -1.61
CA ALA A 125 -9.06 -12.46 -2.94
C ALA A 125 -7.84 -13.29 -3.38
N ILE A 126 -7.61 -13.30 -4.69
CA ILE A 126 -6.36 -13.73 -5.32
C ILE A 126 -5.57 -12.48 -5.68
N VAL A 127 -4.31 -12.43 -5.25
CA VAL A 127 -3.42 -11.29 -5.47
C VAL A 127 -2.11 -11.69 -6.13
N SER A 128 -1.55 -10.75 -6.89
CA SER A 128 -0.23 -10.88 -7.52
C SER A 128 0.49 -9.54 -7.55
N GLY A 129 1.69 -9.50 -8.14
CA GLY A 129 2.44 -8.27 -8.31
C GLY A 129 3.32 -7.96 -7.10
N LEU A 130 3.67 -6.69 -6.93
CA LEU A 130 4.62 -6.23 -5.94
C LEU A 130 3.89 -5.64 -4.73
N TRP A 131 4.28 -6.04 -3.53
CA TRP A 131 3.65 -5.65 -2.27
C TRP A 131 4.71 -5.28 -1.23
N TYR A 132 4.45 -4.29 -0.39
CA TYR A 132 5.34 -3.93 0.71
C TYR A 132 5.36 -5.00 1.79
N VAL A 133 6.54 -5.30 2.31
CA VAL A 133 6.70 -6.12 3.50
C VAL A 133 6.34 -5.29 4.73
N THR A 134 5.54 -5.86 5.63
CA THR A 134 5.13 -5.17 6.88
C THR A 134 6.04 -5.49 8.07
N SER A 135 6.78 -6.61 8.04
CA SER A 135 7.67 -7.02 9.12
C SER A 135 8.91 -6.11 9.22
N LYS A 136 9.23 -5.64 10.43
CA LYS A 136 10.31 -4.69 10.73
C LYS A 136 11.58 -5.34 11.32
N ASN A 137 11.88 -6.57 10.94
CA ASN A 137 13.12 -7.24 11.36
C ASN A 137 13.71 -8.08 10.22
N LEU A 138 13.84 -7.47 9.04
CA LEU A 138 14.38 -8.17 7.88
C LEU A 138 15.89 -8.40 7.99
N GLY A 139 16.58 -7.76 8.94
CA GLY A 139 17.97 -8.09 9.30
C GLY A 139 18.19 -9.57 9.64
N GLU A 140 17.21 -10.25 10.25
CA GLU A 140 17.29 -11.69 10.57
C GLU A 140 17.52 -12.59 9.34
N LEU A 141 17.18 -12.12 8.13
CA LEU A 141 17.42 -12.85 6.88
C LEU A 141 18.90 -13.08 6.60
N LEU A 142 19.76 -12.20 7.09
CA LEU A 142 21.22 -12.30 6.93
C LEU A 142 21.84 -13.17 8.04
N GLU A 143 21.31 -13.08 9.25
CA GLU A 143 21.78 -13.85 10.40
C GLU A 143 21.41 -15.34 10.30
N CYS A 144 20.22 -15.63 9.77
CA CYS A 144 19.61 -16.95 9.75
C CYS A 144 19.12 -17.33 8.33
N PRO A 145 20.01 -17.45 7.33
CA PRO A 145 19.61 -17.68 5.93
C PRO A 145 18.96 -19.06 5.69
N GLU A 146 19.20 -20.04 6.56
CA GLU A 146 18.60 -21.38 6.46
C GLU A 146 17.18 -21.46 7.06
N HIS A 147 16.72 -20.41 7.76
CA HIS A 147 15.37 -20.38 8.32
C HIS A 147 14.36 -19.93 7.26
N ASN A 148 13.22 -20.62 7.21
CA ASN A 148 12.11 -20.21 6.36
C ASN A 148 11.42 -19.00 6.98
N HIS A 149 11.81 -17.81 6.53
CA HIS A 149 11.16 -16.56 6.92
C HIS A 149 9.84 -16.41 6.16
N LEU A 150 8.75 -16.29 6.89
CA LEU A 150 7.40 -16.15 6.33
C LEU A 150 6.82 -14.79 6.71
N ALA A 151 6.46 -13.98 5.72
CA ALA A 151 5.67 -12.78 6.01
C ALA A 151 4.26 -13.19 6.43
N LYS A 152 3.81 -12.66 7.56
CA LYS A 152 2.42 -12.82 8.00
C LYS A 152 1.46 -11.99 7.16
N GLU A 153 1.90 -10.78 6.77
CA GLU A 153 1.10 -9.82 6.02
C GLU A 153 1.99 -9.02 5.07
N VAL A 154 1.37 -8.44 4.05
CA VAL A 154 1.97 -7.43 3.18
C VAL A 154 1.01 -6.28 2.95
N SER A 155 1.55 -5.11 2.61
CA SER A 155 0.76 -3.91 2.35
C SER A 155 0.76 -3.55 0.87
N ALA A 156 -0.36 -3.05 0.38
CA ALA A 156 -0.47 -2.59 -0.99
C ALA A 156 0.39 -1.34 -1.24
N ILE A 157 0.99 -1.26 -2.41
CA ILE A 157 1.82 -0.13 -2.84
C ILE A 157 0.92 0.87 -3.57
N ASN A 158 0.78 2.08 -3.02
CA ASN A 158 -0.01 3.18 -3.61
C ASN A 158 -1.39 2.71 -4.11
N PRO A 159 -2.26 2.19 -3.21
CA PRO A 159 -3.63 1.84 -3.58
C PRO A 159 -4.44 3.10 -3.95
N ALA A 160 -5.65 2.89 -4.50
CA ALA A 160 -6.53 3.95 -4.98
C ALA A 160 -6.71 5.08 -3.95
N ASN A 161 -6.95 6.31 -4.42
CA ASN A 161 -6.92 7.53 -3.59
C ASN A 161 -7.84 7.52 -2.36
N ASN A 162 -8.88 6.71 -2.36
CA ASN A 162 -9.78 6.56 -1.21
C ASN A 162 -9.28 5.51 -0.19
N THR A 163 -8.21 4.77 -0.45
CA THR A 163 -7.69 3.73 0.44
C THR A 163 -6.68 4.31 1.44
N LEU A 164 -6.99 4.20 2.73
CA LEU A 164 -6.05 4.54 3.82
C LEU A 164 -4.95 3.50 3.94
N PHE A 165 -5.34 2.23 3.96
CA PHE A 165 -4.43 1.09 3.95
C PHE A 165 -5.11 -0.11 3.30
N CYS A 166 -4.28 -1.02 2.81
CA CYS A 166 -4.72 -2.34 2.37
C CYS A 166 -3.66 -3.34 2.78
N LEU A 167 -4.01 -4.20 3.74
CA LEU A 167 -3.17 -5.29 4.21
C LEU A 167 -3.67 -6.60 3.60
N PHE A 168 -2.77 -7.45 3.16
CA PHE A 168 -3.07 -8.79 2.66
C PHE A 168 -2.42 -9.82 3.56
N SER A 169 -3.23 -10.75 4.07
CA SER A 169 -2.79 -11.89 4.87
C SER A 169 -3.08 -13.17 4.06
N PRO A 170 -2.07 -13.98 3.70
CA PRO A 170 -2.30 -15.19 2.93
C PRO A 170 -3.08 -16.23 3.74
N ASP A 171 -3.84 -17.11 3.07
CA ASP A 171 -4.52 -18.23 3.74
C ASP A 171 -3.49 -19.17 4.41
N ASN A 172 -3.88 -19.94 5.44
CA ASN A 172 -2.96 -20.83 6.17
C ASN A 172 -2.21 -21.86 5.30
N SER A 173 -2.77 -22.23 4.15
CA SER A 173 -2.12 -23.11 3.16
C SER A 173 -1.13 -22.39 2.24
N SER A 174 -1.17 -21.06 2.24
CA SER A 174 -0.41 -20.17 1.38
C SER A 174 0.71 -19.54 2.21
N ASN A 175 1.94 -19.99 2.02
CA ASN A 175 3.09 -19.35 2.64
C ASN A 175 3.54 -18.16 1.80
N LEU A 176 4.00 -17.10 2.47
CA LEU A 176 4.69 -16.00 1.82
C LEU A 176 6.20 -16.05 2.17
N PRO A 177 6.98 -16.89 1.48
CA PRO A 177 8.40 -17.01 1.76
C PRO A 177 9.11 -15.70 1.41
N ILE A 178 9.80 -15.15 2.40
CA ILE A 178 10.72 -14.03 2.24
C ILE A 178 12.13 -14.61 2.17
N SER A 179 12.88 -14.18 1.18
CA SER A 179 14.30 -14.48 1.05
C SER A 179 15.00 -13.24 0.52
N ILE A 180 16.25 -13.01 0.90
CA ILE A 180 17.00 -11.82 0.50
C ILE A 180 17.02 -11.60 -1.03
N ASN A 181 17.12 -12.69 -1.79
CA ASN A 181 17.15 -12.69 -3.26
C ASN A 181 15.79 -12.37 -3.91
N LYS A 182 14.71 -12.33 -3.13
CA LYS A 182 13.33 -12.03 -3.57
C LYS A 182 12.79 -10.76 -2.93
N ILE A 183 13.68 -9.92 -2.40
CA ILE A 183 13.37 -8.59 -1.91
C ILE A 183 13.66 -7.56 -2.99
N TYR A 184 12.74 -6.61 -3.10
CA TYR A 184 12.78 -5.52 -4.07
C TYR A 184 12.60 -4.18 -3.35
N ILE A 185 12.97 -3.11 -4.04
CA ILE A 185 12.78 -1.73 -3.62
C ILE A 185 12.21 -0.94 -4.79
N ILE A 186 11.23 -0.07 -4.52
CA ILE A 186 10.64 0.79 -5.54
C ILE A 186 11.53 1.99 -5.84
N SER A 187 11.40 2.52 -7.05
CA SER A 187 12.21 3.64 -7.55
C SER A 187 12.22 4.85 -6.63
N LYS A 188 11.03 5.20 -6.10
CA LYS A 188 10.84 6.31 -5.16
C LYS A 188 11.75 6.20 -3.93
N ASP A 189 11.90 5.00 -3.37
CA ASP A 189 12.73 4.80 -2.19
C ASP A 189 14.22 4.79 -2.54
N VAL A 190 14.61 4.27 -3.71
CA VAL A 190 15.99 4.38 -4.23
C VAL A 190 16.38 5.85 -4.42
N GLU A 191 15.52 6.64 -5.06
CA GLU A 191 15.75 8.08 -5.26
C GLU A 191 15.81 8.82 -3.93
N LYS A 192 14.92 8.51 -2.98
CA LYS A 192 14.95 9.06 -1.62
C LYS A 192 16.30 8.83 -0.95
N ILE A 193 16.81 7.59 -0.97
CA ILE A 193 18.12 7.28 -0.39
C ILE A 193 19.20 8.12 -1.07
N TYR A 194 19.23 8.14 -2.40
CA TYR A 194 20.24 8.87 -3.17
C TYR A 194 20.24 10.38 -2.88
N GLU A 195 19.07 11.00 -2.76
CA GLU A 195 18.93 12.42 -2.37
C GLU A 195 19.50 12.69 -0.96
N HIS A 196 19.28 11.77 -0.02
CA HIS A 196 19.79 11.88 1.34
C HIS A 196 21.31 11.65 1.39
N THR A 197 21.84 10.75 0.57
CA THR A 197 23.29 10.57 0.38
C THR A 197 23.96 11.87 -0.10
N ILE A 198 23.37 12.55 -1.10
CA ILE A 198 23.92 13.82 -1.60
C ILE A 198 23.81 14.94 -0.57
N SER A 199 22.70 15.00 0.18
CA SER A 199 22.47 16.07 1.15
C SER A 199 23.12 15.84 2.52
N SER A 200 23.66 14.63 2.76
CA SER A 200 24.22 14.19 4.04
C SER A 200 23.25 14.34 5.22
N ARG A 201 21.95 14.21 4.95
CA ARG A 201 20.89 14.26 5.97
C ARG A 201 20.44 12.83 6.32
N PRO A 202 20.03 12.58 7.58
CA PRO A 202 19.46 11.30 7.94
C PRO A 202 18.17 11.05 7.16
N LEU A 203 17.91 9.79 6.79
CA LEU A 203 16.66 9.40 6.16
C LEU A 203 15.48 9.70 7.08
N GLU A 204 14.54 10.52 6.60
CA GLU A 204 13.31 10.78 7.33
C GLU A 204 12.46 9.51 7.45
N LEU A 205 11.99 9.21 8.66
CA LEU A 205 11.07 8.10 8.88
C LEU A 205 9.75 8.36 8.15
N ALA A 206 9.22 7.33 7.49
CA ALA A 206 7.84 7.39 7.03
C ALA A 206 6.95 7.59 8.24
N ARG A 207 6.12 8.65 8.24
CA ARG A 207 5.06 8.77 9.24
C ARG A 207 4.17 7.54 9.05
N GLU A 208 4.16 6.64 10.01
CA GLU A 208 3.14 5.60 10.01
C GLU A 208 1.78 6.30 10.00
N PRO A 209 0.81 5.83 9.20
CA PRO A 209 -0.55 6.29 9.35
C PRO A 209 -1.03 5.84 10.73
N THR A 210 -0.90 6.72 11.72
CA THR A 210 -1.38 6.48 13.08
C THR A 210 -2.90 6.48 13.06
N ILE A 211 -3.51 5.34 12.75
CA ILE A 211 -4.94 5.17 12.82
C ILE A 211 -5.25 4.54 14.18
N ILE A 212 -5.63 5.35 15.16
CA ILE A 212 -6.41 4.84 16.30
C ILE A 212 -7.77 4.46 15.73
N LEU A 213 -8.23 3.24 16.00
CA LEU A 213 -9.47 2.70 15.43
C LEU A 213 -10.54 2.58 16.52
N ASN A 214 -11.43 3.56 16.63
CA ASN A 214 -12.74 3.31 17.24
C ASN A 214 -13.57 2.51 16.25
N LYS A 215 -13.84 1.23 16.53
CA LYS A 215 -14.57 0.35 15.61
C LYS A 215 -16.05 0.27 15.99
N LYS A 216 -16.93 0.59 15.05
CA LYS A 216 -18.37 0.28 15.13
C LYS A 216 -18.72 -0.73 14.05
N ILE A 217 -19.33 -1.84 14.45
CA ILE A 217 -19.79 -2.87 13.51
C ILE A 217 -20.91 -2.28 12.65
N ILE A 218 -20.82 -2.50 11.34
CA ILE A 218 -21.87 -2.15 10.38
C ILE A 218 -22.65 -3.44 10.09
N ASN A 219 -23.97 -3.39 10.20
CA ASN A 219 -24.83 -4.53 9.84
C ASN A 219 -24.70 -4.84 8.35
N GLU A 220 -24.75 -6.12 8.01
CA GLU A 220 -24.46 -6.73 6.70
C GLU A 220 -24.55 -5.78 5.49
N PRO A 221 -23.43 -5.55 4.77
CA PRO A 221 -23.44 -4.76 3.54
C PRO A 221 -24.29 -5.44 2.47
N GLN A 222 -25.24 -4.71 1.91
CA GLN A 222 -26.06 -5.21 0.79
C GLN A 222 -25.26 -5.13 -0.52
N PHE A 223 -24.52 -6.18 -0.85
CA PHE A 223 -23.74 -6.24 -2.08
C PHE A 223 -23.81 -7.62 -2.75
N THR A 224 -23.72 -7.65 -4.08
CA THR A 224 -23.58 -8.89 -4.86
C THR A 224 -22.21 -8.97 -5.53
N LEU A 225 -21.41 -9.94 -5.08
CA LEU A 225 -20.08 -10.19 -5.64
C LEU A 225 -20.19 -11.15 -6.82
N GLN A 226 -19.98 -10.64 -8.04
CA GLN A 226 -19.94 -11.47 -9.26
C GLN A 226 -18.75 -11.07 -10.14
N ASN A 227 -17.61 -11.77 -10.00
CA ASN A 227 -16.40 -11.61 -10.85
C ASN A 227 -16.04 -10.14 -11.16
N LYS A 228 -16.11 -9.25 -10.15
CA LYS A 228 -15.81 -7.82 -10.29
C LYS A 228 -14.32 -7.56 -10.01
N THR A 229 -13.75 -6.53 -10.63
CA THR A 229 -12.42 -6.04 -10.24
C THR A 229 -12.50 -5.40 -8.85
N LEU A 230 -11.36 -5.23 -8.17
CA LEU A 230 -11.34 -4.54 -6.88
C LEU A 230 -11.84 -3.09 -7.01
N THR A 231 -11.48 -2.39 -8.09
CA THR A 231 -11.96 -1.02 -8.36
C THR A 231 -13.48 -0.99 -8.50
N ASP A 232 -14.06 -1.89 -9.31
CA ASP A 232 -15.52 -1.96 -9.50
C ASP A 232 -16.24 -2.26 -8.18
N PHE A 233 -15.68 -3.19 -7.38
CA PHE A 233 -16.21 -3.51 -6.06
C PHE A 233 -16.19 -2.29 -5.14
N ILE A 234 -15.06 -1.60 -5.01
CA ILE A 234 -14.92 -0.42 -4.14
C ILE A 234 -15.91 0.66 -4.56
N ASP A 235 -16.01 0.95 -5.85
CA ASP A 235 -16.89 2.00 -6.37
C ASP A 235 -18.36 1.72 -6.10
N GLU A 236 -18.82 0.49 -6.32
CA GLU A 236 -20.20 0.10 -6.08
C GLU A 236 -20.52 -0.03 -4.58
N PHE A 237 -19.57 -0.55 -3.78
CA PHE A 237 -19.69 -0.59 -2.33
C PHE A 237 -19.87 0.82 -1.74
N MET A 238 -19.07 1.79 -2.20
CA MET A 238 -19.16 3.18 -1.75
C MET A 238 -20.46 3.86 -2.22
N LYS A 239 -20.99 3.50 -3.41
CA LYS A 239 -22.28 3.99 -3.91
C LYS A 239 -23.48 3.46 -3.13
N LEU A 240 -23.48 2.17 -2.78
CA LEU A 240 -24.59 1.51 -2.09
C LEU A 240 -24.66 1.84 -0.60
N ASN A 241 -23.57 2.35 -0.03
CA ASN A 241 -23.50 2.71 1.38
C ASN A 241 -23.21 4.21 1.61
N PRO A 242 -24.04 5.13 1.07
CA PRO A 242 -23.83 6.57 1.20
C PRO A 242 -24.21 7.10 2.59
N GLU A 243 -25.05 6.37 3.32
CA GLU A 243 -25.53 6.71 4.68
C GLU A 243 -24.57 6.21 5.79
N LEU A 244 -23.46 5.55 5.45
CA LEU A 244 -22.41 5.20 6.42
C LEU A 244 -21.69 6.44 7.00
N ASP A 245 -21.90 7.61 6.39
CA ASP A 245 -21.52 8.92 6.90
C ASP A 245 -22.59 9.56 7.81
N LYS A 246 -23.82 9.02 7.84
CA LYS A 246 -24.99 9.66 8.46
C LYS A 246 -25.56 8.97 9.70
N LYS A 247 -25.10 7.76 10.05
CA LYS A 247 -25.44 7.13 11.35
C LYS A 247 -24.50 7.54 12.48
N SER A 248 -24.33 8.85 12.65
CA SER A 248 -24.11 9.48 13.95
C SER A 248 -25.27 10.42 14.31
N LEU A 249 -26.51 10.05 13.98
CA LEU A 249 -27.67 10.63 14.64
C LEU A 249 -28.25 9.59 15.59
N TYR A 250 -27.84 9.75 16.85
CA TYR A 250 -28.47 9.35 18.11
C TYR A 250 -29.48 8.21 18.06
N VAL A 251 -29.22 7.14 18.81
CA VAL A 251 -30.19 6.48 19.72
C VAL A 251 -29.34 5.72 20.76
N ASN A 252 -29.14 6.19 21.99
CA ASN A 252 -30.04 6.47 23.14
C ASN A 252 -30.34 5.24 24.01
N GLU A 253 -30.55 5.56 25.29
CA GLU A 253 -31.37 4.88 26.32
C GLU A 253 -30.59 4.00 27.32
N ASN A 254 -30.76 4.08 28.66
CA ASN A 254 -31.61 4.90 29.53
C ASN A 254 -31.29 4.55 31.01
N LEU A 255 -31.69 5.45 31.94
CA LEU A 255 -32.15 5.23 33.33
C LEU A 255 -31.17 5.17 34.54
N ASP A 256 -31.63 5.88 35.59
CA ASP A 256 -31.31 5.89 37.04
C ASP A 256 -30.03 6.64 37.44
N VAL A 257 -30.07 7.83 38.08
CA VAL A 257 -30.76 8.28 39.31
C VAL A 257 -31.07 9.77 39.27
#